data_AF-A0A1L7AFG4-F1
#
_entry.id   AF-A0A1L7AFG4-F1
#
_cell.length_a   1.000
_cell.length_b   1.000
_cell.length_c   1.000
_cell.angle_alpha   90.00
_cell.angle_beta   90.00
_cell.angle_gamma   90.00
#
_symmetry.space_group_name_H-M   'P 1'
#
loop_
_entity.id
_entity.type
_entity.pdbx_description
1 polymer ?
#
loop_
_entity_poly.entity_id
_entity_poly.type
_entity_poly.pdbx_seq_one_letter_code
_entity_poly.pdbx_strand_id
1 'polypeptide(L)'
;MPASPLPGASWRVGSETGRLNDVLVCPPDHYRWLPLNSIVRRTLGETRQRPAIEHLREQHAELCHALAQGGARVHRLVPEPHLPYMVYTRDSVVVTHAGPVLCQLERPQRRGEYAPLIDFHAAQGSTFWRKSSAGTLEGGDIHIIRPGLACIGASGGRTDEDGAEQLAGWLRAEGWEVRVEPFDEHFLHLDVIFCMAAPGLAVACLDVLDPGFVAWLAGHGIRCLPVPYRDAMSLGCNILALGDGQVVSARASTALNAALRAEGLTVLDPEITLFTLGGGGPHCLTCPLSREA
;
A
#
# COMPACT_ATOMS: atom_id res chain seq x y z
N MET A 1 -20.34 30.62 25.31
CA MET A 1 -18.98 30.31 24.84
C MET A 1 -19.11 29.20 23.81
N PRO A 2 -18.65 29.38 22.57
CA PRO A 2 -18.62 28.28 21.61
C PRO A 2 -17.69 27.19 22.16
N ALA A 3 -18.13 25.94 22.10
CA ALA A 3 -17.30 24.81 22.50
C ALA A 3 -15.98 24.85 21.74
N SER A 4 -14.84 24.64 22.42
CA SER A 4 -13.57 24.42 21.74
C SER A 4 -13.77 23.28 20.74
N PRO A 5 -13.39 23.45 19.45
CA PRO A 5 -13.46 22.35 18.51
C PRO A 5 -12.67 21.17 19.07
N LEU A 6 -13.26 19.98 18.99
CA LEU A 6 -12.55 18.73 19.32
C LEU A 6 -11.22 18.72 18.55
N PRO A 7 -10.11 18.28 19.16
CA PRO A 7 -8.85 18.16 18.44
C PRO A 7 -9.07 17.23 17.23
N GLY A 8 -8.65 17.67 16.05
CA GLY A 8 -8.75 16.89 14.81
C GLY A 8 -7.96 15.59 14.88
N ALA A 9 -8.20 14.70 13.92
CA ALA A 9 -7.55 13.39 13.88
C ALA A 9 -6.02 13.51 13.71
N SER A 10 -5.28 12.87 14.62
CA SER A 10 -3.81 12.76 14.54
C SER A 10 -3.42 11.42 13.92
N TRP A 11 -3.48 11.36 12.59
CA TRP A 11 -3.05 10.20 11.81
C TRP A 11 -1.53 10.02 11.89
N ARG A 12 -1.09 8.83 12.32
CA ARG A 12 0.33 8.47 12.50
C ARG A 12 0.54 6.98 12.27
N VAL A 13 1.57 6.65 11.50
CA VAL A 13 1.97 5.28 11.19
C VAL A 13 3.49 5.19 11.33
N GLY A 14 3.97 4.56 12.40
CA GLY A 14 5.40 4.40 12.70
C GLY A 14 6.00 3.07 12.27
N SER A 15 5.20 2.13 11.78
CA SER A 15 5.61 0.79 11.36
C SER A 15 4.59 0.19 10.39
N GLU A 16 5.00 -0.77 9.55
CA GLU A 16 4.09 -1.53 8.70
C GLU A 16 3.33 -2.61 9.48
N THR A 17 3.87 -3.02 10.64
CA THR A 17 3.41 -4.22 11.36
C THR A 17 2.80 -3.91 12.73
N GLY A 18 2.76 -2.65 13.16
CA GLY A 18 2.02 -2.23 14.35
C GLY A 18 0.51 -2.40 14.15
N ARG A 19 -0.24 -2.55 15.26
CA ARG A 19 -1.69 -2.80 15.20
C ARG A 19 -2.41 -1.70 14.42
N LEU A 20 -3.14 -2.08 13.38
CA LEU A 20 -3.88 -1.17 12.51
C LEU A 20 -5.18 -0.74 13.18
N ASN A 21 -5.29 0.54 13.54
CA ASN A 21 -6.48 1.10 14.19
C ASN A 21 -7.43 1.74 13.17
N ASP A 22 -6.89 2.47 12.19
CA ASP A 22 -7.68 3.20 11.20
C ASP A 22 -7.07 2.99 9.80
N VAL A 23 -7.92 2.69 8.83
CA VAL A 23 -7.53 2.46 7.43
C VAL A 23 -8.51 3.14 6.49
N LEU A 24 -7.99 3.82 5.48
CA LEU A 24 -8.77 4.42 4.40
C LEU A 24 -8.84 3.46 3.23
N VAL A 25 -10.04 3.33 2.65
CA VAL A 25 -10.32 2.62 1.40
C VAL A 25 -11.22 3.47 0.51
N CYS A 26 -11.37 3.10 -0.76
CA CYS A 26 -12.32 3.74 -1.67
C CYS A 26 -13.21 2.70 -2.36
N PRO A 27 -14.55 2.82 -2.26
CA PRO A 27 -15.48 1.96 -2.97
C PRO A 27 -15.26 1.93 -4.50
N PRO A 28 -15.50 0.80 -5.17
CA PRO A 28 -15.14 0.60 -6.57
C PRO A 28 -16.17 1.12 -7.59
N ASP A 29 -17.10 2.01 -7.19
CA ASP A 29 -18.26 2.44 -7.97
C ASP A 29 -17.95 2.95 -9.38
N HIS A 30 -16.74 3.47 -9.59
CA HIS A 30 -16.26 3.98 -10.89
C HIS A 30 -15.02 3.26 -11.41
N TYR A 31 -14.62 2.20 -10.72
CA TYR A 31 -13.44 1.41 -11.06
C TYR A 31 -13.59 0.72 -12.41
N ARG A 32 -12.54 0.81 -13.22
CA ARG A 32 -12.43 0.13 -14.50
C ARG A 32 -10.96 -0.03 -14.85
N TRP A 33 -10.63 -1.16 -15.47
CA TRP A 33 -9.28 -1.43 -15.95
C TRP A 33 -8.88 -0.45 -17.06
N LEU A 34 -7.78 0.27 -16.83
CA LEU A 34 -7.10 1.13 -17.80
C LEU A 34 -5.70 0.57 -18.07
N PRO A 35 -5.16 0.63 -19.30
CA PRO A 35 -3.88 0.01 -19.67
C PRO A 35 -2.64 0.78 -19.14
N LEU A 36 -2.65 1.11 -17.85
CA LEU A 36 -1.67 1.94 -17.14
C LEU A 36 -0.49 1.14 -16.56
N ASN A 37 -0.56 -0.20 -16.57
CA ASN A 37 0.51 -1.10 -16.12
C ASN A 37 0.51 -2.42 -16.93
N SER A 38 1.57 -3.21 -16.77
CA SER A 38 1.79 -4.47 -17.50
C SER A 38 0.72 -5.54 -17.19
N ILE A 39 0.30 -5.67 -15.93
CA ILE A 39 -0.72 -6.61 -15.48
C ILE A 39 -2.05 -6.31 -16.18
N VAL A 40 -2.54 -5.07 -16.12
CA VAL A 40 -3.81 -4.68 -16.75
C VAL A 40 -3.77 -4.85 -18.27
N ARG A 41 -2.63 -4.52 -18.91
CA ARG A 41 -2.46 -4.73 -20.36
C ARG A 41 -2.58 -6.21 -20.73
N ARG A 42 -2.01 -7.11 -19.92
CA ARG A 42 -2.17 -8.57 -20.10
C ARG A 42 -3.62 -8.99 -19.91
N THR A 43 -4.25 -8.59 -18.81
CA THR A 43 -5.66 -8.90 -18.49
C THR A 43 -6.60 -8.46 -19.62
N LEU A 44 -6.44 -7.24 -20.13
CA LEU A 44 -7.25 -6.72 -21.23
C LEU A 44 -6.99 -7.44 -22.57
N GLY A 45 -5.80 -8.01 -22.76
CA GLY A 45 -5.47 -8.82 -23.93
C GLY A 45 -6.08 -10.23 -23.87
N GLU A 46 -6.15 -10.83 -22.67
CA GLU A 46 -6.67 -12.17 -22.43
C GLU A 46 -8.20 -12.19 -22.26
N THR A 47 -8.75 -11.13 -21.65
CA THR A 47 -10.16 -11.05 -21.26
C THR A 47 -10.89 -9.98 -22.06
N ARG A 48 -11.93 -10.37 -22.81
CA ARG A 48 -12.76 -9.45 -23.61
C ARG A 48 -13.91 -8.79 -22.83
N GLN A 49 -14.14 -9.20 -21.58
CA GLN A 49 -15.25 -8.70 -20.75
C GLN A 49 -14.72 -7.96 -19.52
N ARG A 50 -15.33 -6.80 -19.24
CA ARG A 50 -15.06 -6.05 -18.01
C ARG A 50 -15.81 -6.69 -16.84
N PRO A 51 -15.27 -6.64 -15.61
CA PRO A 51 -15.98 -7.13 -14.45
C PRO A 51 -17.29 -6.38 -14.24
N ALA A 52 -18.34 -7.11 -13.85
CA ALA A 52 -19.58 -6.51 -13.38
C ALA A 52 -19.31 -5.72 -12.09
N ILE A 53 -19.95 -4.56 -11.95
CA ILE A 53 -19.72 -3.66 -10.81
C ILE A 53 -20.18 -4.29 -9.49
N GLU A 54 -21.17 -5.16 -9.56
CA GLU A 54 -21.70 -5.94 -8.43
C GLU A 54 -20.60 -6.84 -7.84
N HIS A 55 -19.88 -7.60 -8.67
CA HIS A 55 -18.79 -8.46 -8.21
C HIS A 55 -17.61 -7.65 -7.65
N LEU A 56 -17.30 -6.48 -8.22
CA LEU A 56 -16.30 -5.59 -7.66
C LEU A 56 -16.69 -5.11 -6.25
N ARG A 57 -17.97 -4.75 -6.06
CA ARG A 57 -18.50 -4.32 -4.76
C ARG A 57 -18.48 -5.46 -3.74
N GLU A 58 -18.82 -6.69 -4.15
CA GLU A 58 -18.75 -7.88 -3.30
C GLU A 58 -17.32 -8.14 -2.82
N GLN A 59 -16.36 -8.18 -3.75
CA GLN A 59 -14.94 -8.39 -3.41
C GLN A 59 -14.37 -7.26 -2.52
N HIS A 60 -14.71 -6.01 -2.79
CA HIS A 60 -14.34 -4.89 -1.94
C HIS A 60 -15.00 -4.97 -0.55
N ALA A 61 -16.23 -5.48 -0.46
CA ALA A 61 -16.90 -5.71 0.82
C ALA A 61 -16.21 -6.81 1.63
N GLU A 62 -15.74 -7.90 0.99
CA GLU A 62 -14.91 -8.92 1.65
C GLU A 62 -13.61 -8.32 2.21
N LEU A 63 -12.92 -7.47 1.45
CA LEU A 63 -11.74 -6.76 1.96
C LEU A 63 -12.08 -5.89 3.17
N CYS A 64 -13.14 -5.07 3.08
CA CYS A 64 -13.60 -4.26 4.21
C CYS A 64 -13.92 -5.10 5.45
N HIS A 65 -14.53 -6.27 5.25
CA HIS A 65 -14.85 -7.19 6.34
C HIS A 65 -13.60 -7.77 6.97
N ALA A 66 -12.61 -8.20 6.17
CA ALA A 66 -11.33 -8.69 6.67
C ALA A 66 -10.59 -7.63 7.51
N LEU A 67 -10.57 -6.36 7.04
CA LEU A 67 -9.98 -5.25 7.78
C LEU A 67 -10.68 -5.03 9.13
N ALA A 68 -12.01 -5.02 9.14
CA ALA A 68 -12.80 -4.87 10.37
C ALA A 68 -12.65 -6.07 11.32
N GLN A 69 -12.56 -7.29 10.80
CA GLN A 69 -12.30 -8.51 11.57
C GLN A 69 -10.93 -8.47 12.25
N GLY A 70 -9.92 -7.87 11.62
CA GLY A 70 -8.61 -7.62 12.22
C GLY A 70 -8.58 -6.41 13.16
N GLY A 71 -9.73 -5.79 13.47
CA GLY A 71 -9.85 -4.72 14.45
C GLY A 71 -9.70 -3.29 13.90
N ALA A 72 -9.45 -3.12 12.60
CA ALA A 72 -9.29 -1.80 12.01
C ALA A 72 -10.64 -1.10 11.74
N ARG A 73 -10.71 0.19 12.04
CA ARG A 73 -11.80 1.06 11.60
C ARG A 73 -11.61 1.44 10.13
N VAL A 74 -12.59 1.07 9.31
CA VAL A 74 -12.58 1.34 7.87
C VAL A 74 -13.23 2.69 7.56
N HIS A 75 -12.41 3.64 7.09
CA HIS A 75 -12.82 4.93 6.54
C HIS A 75 -12.99 4.83 5.03
N ARG A 76 -13.90 5.62 4.44
CA ARG A 76 -14.20 5.54 3.01
C ARG A 76 -14.11 6.90 2.34
N LEU A 77 -13.40 6.96 1.23
CA LEU A 77 -13.50 8.07 0.28
C LEU A 77 -14.83 8.01 -0.48
N VAL A 78 -15.27 9.17 -0.98
CA VAL A 78 -16.31 9.24 -2.00
C VAL A 78 -15.63 9.03 -3.37
N PRO A 79 -15.98 7.98 -4.13
CA PRO A 79 -15.37 7.74 -5.44
C PRO A 79 -15.83 8.77 -6.47
N GLU A 80 -14.95 9.13 -7.40
CA GLU A 80 -15.21 10.11 -8.46
C GLU A 80 -15.27 9.45 -9.86
N PRO A 81 -16.28 9.74 -10.71
CA PRO A 81 -16.45 9.10 -12.02
C PRO A 81 -15.24 9.21 -12.95
N HIS A 82 -14.51 10.33 -12.83
CA HIS A 82 -13.37 10.67 -13.66
C HIS A 82 -12.03 10.12 -13.11
N LEU A 83 -12.02 9.54 -11.90
CA LEU A 83 -10.84 8.98 -11.23
C LEU A 83 -11.03 7.48 -10.94
N PRO A 84 -10.97 6.61 -11.97
CA PRO A 84 -11.29 5.20 -11.81
C PRO A 84 -10.35 4.43 -10.88
N TYR A 85 -9.18 4.96 -10.54
CA TYR A 85 -8.15 4.26 -9.77
C TYR A 85 -8.13 4.66 -8.28
N MET A 86 -9.09 5.45 -7.81
CA MET A 86 -9.20 5.83 -6.39
C MET A 86 -9.29 4.64 -5.42
N VAL A 87 -9.70 3.46 -5.90
CA VAL A 87 -9.67 2.21 -5.12
C VAL A 87 -8.28 1.88 -4.58
N TYR A 88 -7.22 2.33 -5.26
CA TYR A 88 -5.84 2.16 -4.82
C TYR A 88 -5.39 3.33 -3.96
N THR A 89 -6.01 3.44 -2.78
CA THR A 89 -5.79 4.56 -1.85
C THR A 89 -4.36 4.64 -1.32
N ARG A 90 -3.59 3.57 -1.43
CA ARG A 90 -2.16 3.50 -1.05
C ARG A 90 -1.33 4.60 -1.73
N ASP A 91 -1.59 4.86 -3.01
CA ASP A 91 -0.57 5.49 -3.84
C ASP A 91 -0.48 7.01 -3.62
N SER A 92 -1.62 7.66 -3.39
CA SER A 92 -1.70 9.13 -3.38
C SER A 92 -1.45 9.75 -2.00
N VAL A 93 -1.51 8.97 -0.92
CA VAL A 93 -1.09 9.40 0.43
C VAL A 93 -0.39 8.25 1.15
N VAL A 94 0.73 8.55 1.79
CA VAL A 94 1.33 7.69 2.81
C VAL A 94 1.29 8.41 4.17
N VAL A 95 0.94 7.70 5.24
CA VAL A 95 1.04 8.26 6.59
C VAL A 95 2.35 7.78 7.23
N THR A 96 3.07 8.70 7.88
CA THR A 96 4.32 8.41 8.59
C THR A 96 4.16 8.63 10.09
N HIS A 97 5.23 8.43 10.86
CA HIS A 97 5.27 8.74 12.28
C HIS A 97 4.94 10.21 12.58
N ALA A 98 5.22 11.11 11.64
CA ALA A 98 5.02 12.55 11.77
C ALA A 98 3.64 13.01 11.28
N GLY A 99 3.05 12.31 10.32
CA GLY A 99 1.71 12.58 9.79
C GLY A 99 1.55 12.18 8.32
N PRO A 100 0.42 12.53 7.68
CA PRO A 100 0.17 12.26 6.27
C PRO A 100 1.14 13.01 5.36
N VAL A 101 1.62 12.35 4.32
CA VAL A 101 2.39 12.90 3.21
C VAL A 101 1.56 12.77 1.95
N LEU A 102 1.28 13.90 1.31
CA LEU A 102 0.63 13.87 -0.01
C LEU A 102 1.68 13.49 -1.06
N CYS A 103 1.41 12.41 -1.79
CA CYS A 103 2.27 11.87 -2.83
C CYS A 103 2.02 12.58 -4.17
N GLN A 104 3.00 12.50 -5.09
CA GLN A 104 2.94 13.12 -6.40
C GLN A 104 2.89 12.01 -7.45
N LEU A 105 1.68 11.61 -7.83
CA LEU A 105 1.46 10.48 -8.74
C LEU A 105 2.05 10.75 -10.12
N GLU A 106 2.67 9.73 -10.71
CA GLU A 106 3.30 9.88 -12.01
C GLU A 106 2.23 10.01 -13.11
N ARG A 107 1.26 9.09 -13.13
CA ARG A 107 0.26 9.06 -14.21
C ARG A 107 -0.68 10.26 -14.16
N PRO A 108 -0.75 11.12 -15.20
CA PRO A 108 -1.63 12.29 -15.20
C PRO A 108 -3.10 11.96 -14.96
N GLN A 109 -3.56 10.79 -15.42
CA GLN A 109 -4.93 10.30 -15.23
C GLN A 109 -5.29 10.08 -13.75
N ARG A 110 -4.29 9.91 -12.90
CA ARG A 110 -4.46 9.69 -11.46
C ARG A 110 -4.17 10.92 -10.62
N ARG A 111 -3.49 11.94 -11.17
CA ARG A 111 -3.10 13.13 -10.38
C ARG A 111 -4.30 13.80 -9.71
N GLY A 112 -5.49 13.81 -10.32
CA GLY A 112 -6.70 14.35 -9.69
C GLY A 112 -7.12 13.67 -8.37
N GLU A 113 -6.59 12.48 -8.04
CA GLU A 113 -6.86 11.76 -6.79
C GLU A 113 -6.45 12.58 -5.54
N TYR A 114 -5.52 13.55 -5.64
CA TYR A 114 -5.14 14.38 -4.48
C TYR A 114 -6.32 15.20 -3.92
N ALA A 115 -7.29 15.61 -4.75
CA ALA A 115 -8.36 16.52 -4.36
C ALA A 115 -9.28 15.90 -3.29
N PRO A 116 -9.93 14.74 -3.54
CA PRO A 116 -10.77 14.10 -2.54
C PRO A 116 -9.99 13.68 -1.28
N LEU A 117 -8.68 13.41 -1.38
CA LEU A 117 -7.83 13.12 -0.24
C LEU A 117 -7.56 14.36 0.62
N ILE A 118 -7.31 15.51 0.01
CA ILE A 118 -7.17 16.79 0.74
C ILE A 118 -8.46 17.10 1.49
N ASP A 119 -9.61 16.96 0.83
CA ASP A 119 -10.92 17.20 1.44
C ASP A 119 -11.21 16.22 2.58
N PHE A 120 -10.87 14.93 2.40
CA PHE A 120 -10.98 13.93 3.45
C PHE A 120 -10.15 14.31 4.68
N HIS A 121 -8.86 14.61 4.52
CA HIS A 121 -8.00 14.97 5.64
C HIS A 121 -8.49 16.25 6.33
N ALA A 122 -8.89 17.28 5.57
CA ALA A 122 -9.45 18.51 6.12
C ALA A 122 -10.74 18.26 6.93
N ALA A 123 -11.65 17.43 6.42
CA ALA A 123 -12.90 17.07 7.11
C ALA A 123 -12.65 16.30 8.42
N GLN A 124 -11.56 15.55 8.51
CA GLN A 124 -11.12 14.88 9.74
C GLN A 124 -10.32 15.80 10.68
N GLY A 125 -10.08 17.05 10.31
CA GLY A 125 -9.19 17.96 11.06
C GLY A 125 -7.73 17.52 11.05
N SER A 126 -7.33 16.71 10.07
CA SER A 126 -5.98 16.19 9.87
C SER A 126 -5.18 17.12 8.94
N THR A 127 -3.93 17.42 9.31
CA THR A 127 -3.02 18.25 8.51
C THR A 127 -1.91 17.39 7.93
N PHE A 128 -1.61 17.58 6.63
CA PHE A 128 -0.45 16.97 5.99
C PHE A 128 0.86 17.47 6.61
N TRP A 129 1.73 16.54 7.02
CA TRP A 129 3.08 16.84 7.47
C TRP A 129 3.92 17.42 6.32
N ARG A 130 3.86 16.78 5.15
CA ARG A 130 4.59 17.18 3.94
C ARG A 130 3.75 16.92 2.68
N LYS A 131 4.16 17.51 1.56
CA LYS A 131 3.60 17.27 0.24
C LYS A 131 4.77 17.11 -0.73
N SER A 132 4.81 15.99 -1.45
CA SER A 132 5.86 15.70 -2.44
C SER A 132 5.78 16.69 -3.60
N SER A 133 6.94 17.09 -4.12
CA SER A 133 7.07 18.08 -5.19
C SER A 133 8.37 18.00 -5.98
N ALA A 134 9.38 17.27 -5.52
CA ALA A 134 10.69 17.20 -6.19
C ALA A 134 10.66 16.34 -7.46
N GLY A 135 9.82 15.30 -7.43
CA GLY A 135 9.63 14.35 -8.51
C GLY A 135 8.34 13.56 -8.27
N THR A 136 8.27 12.39 -8.87
CA THR A 136 7.16 11.45 -8.70
C THR A 136 7.39 10.55 -7.50
N LEU A 137 6.33 10.34 -6.72
CA LEU A 137 6.35 9.52 -5.52
C LEU A 137 4.97 8.90 -5.39
N GLU A 138 4.89 7.57 -5.30
CA GLU A 138 3.66 6.81 -5.07
C GLU A 138 3.82 5.91 -3.83
N GLY A 139 2.78 5.82 -3.00
CA GLY A 139 2.84 5.12 -1.72
C GLY A 139 3.09 3.61 -1.80
N GLY A 140 2.85 2.95 -2.94
CA GLY A 140 3.20 1.54 -3.15
C GLY A 140 4.70 1.26 -3.08
N ASP A 141 5.54 2.30 -3.23
CA ASP A 141 6.99 2.18 -3.11
C ASP A 141 7.51 2.43 -1.68
N ILE A 142 6.65 2.85 -0.76
CA ILE A 142 7.05 3.37 0.55
C ILE A 142 6.72 2.35 1.63
N HIS A 143 7.74 1.88 2.34
CA HIS A 143 7.57 0.99 3.49
C HIS A 143 8.18 1.62 4.74
N ILE A 144 7.33 2.04 5.67
CA ILE A 144 7.74 2.48 7.01
C ILE A 144 7.94 1.21 7.85
N ILE A 145 9.09 0.55 7.76
CA ILE A 145 9.30 -0.81 8.29
C ILE A 145 9.03 -0.87 9.81
N ARG A 146 9.71 -0.04 10.59
CA ARG A 146 9.58 0.08 12.05
C ARG A 146 10.08 1.45 12.52
N PRO A 147 9.86 1.87 13.78
CA PRO A 147 10.35 3.16 14.25
C PRO A 147 11.86 3.33 13.97
N GLY A 148 12.20 4.36 13.19
CA GLY A 148 13.57 4.69 12.80
C GLY A 148 14.12 3.96 11.57
N LEU A 149 13.34 3.09 10.90
CA LEU A 149 13.78 2.34 9.72
C LEU A 149 12.71 2.36 8.62
N ALA A 150 13.10 2.78 7.42
CA ALA A 150 12.24 2.76 6.24
C ALA A 150 13.00 2.35 4.98
N CYS A 151 12.26 1.88 3.97
CA CYS A 151 12.77 1.80 2.61
C CYS A 151 11.78 2.43 1.62
N ILE A 152 12.32 2.99 0.54
CA ILE A 152 11.56 3.66 -0.51
C ILE A 152 12.06 3.14 -1.85
N GLY A 153 11.19 2.50 -2.62
CA GLY A 153 11.49 2.05 -3.96
C GLY A 153 11.67 3.21 -4.94
N ALA A 154 12.62 3.09 -5.86
CA ALA A 154 12.82 4.03 -6.95
C ALA A 154 13.12 3.26 -8.25
N SER A 155 12.12 3.11 -9.10
CA SER A 155 12.28 2.45 -10.42
C SER A 155 12.33 3.44 -11.59
N GLY A 156 11.97 4.71 -11.35
CA GLY A 156 11.73 5.70 -12.40
C GLY A 156 10.38 5.55 -13.10
N GLY A 157 9.63 4.47 -12.82
CA GLY A 157 8.33 4.21 -13.43
C GLY A 157 7.15 4.88 -12.72
N ARG A 158 7.15 4.87 -11.38
CA ARG A 158 6.09 5.45 -10.51
C ARG A 158 6.64 6.40 -9.46
N THR A 159 7.71 5.97 -8.82
CA THR A 159 8.56 6.83 -8.00
C THR A 159 9.90 6.97 -8.71
N ASP A 160 10.33 8.21 -8.93
CA ASP A 160 11.67 8.54 -9.40
C ASP A 160 12.61 8.82 -8.23
N GLU A 161 13.91 8.93 -8.53
CA GLU A 161 14.94 9.12 -7.51
C GLU A 161 14.75 10.46 -6.77
N ASP A 162 14.36 11.53 -7.45
CA ASP A 162 14.13 12.85 -6.84
C ASP A 162 12.96 12.83 -5.84
N GLY A 163 11.85 12.15 -6.18
CA GLY A 163 10.71 11.97 -5.30
C GLY A 163 11.03 11.06 -4.11
N ALA A 164 11.74 9.95 -4.35
CA ALA A 164 12.20 9.05 -3.28
C ALA A 164 13.14 9.76 -2.30
N GLU A 165 14.15 10.45 -2.81
CA GLU A 165 15.14 11.17 -2.01
C GLU A 165 14.54 12.36 -1.26
N GLN A 166 13.50 13.01 -1.80
CA GLN A 166 12.79 14.05 -1.07
C GLN A 166 12.14 13.51 0.22
N LEU A 167 11.42 12.38 0.14
CA LEU A 167 10.84 11.76 1.33
C LEU A 167 11.92 11.19 2.25
N ALA A 168 12.93 10.52 1.68
CA ALA A 168 14.05 9.98 2.45
C ALA A 168 14.76 11.08 3.24
N GLY A 169 14.99 12.25 2.62
CA GLY A 169 15.58 13.42 3.27
C GLY A 169 14.78 13.93 4.45
N TRP A 170 13.44 13.99 4.33
CA TRP A 170 12.58 14.38 5.45
C TRP A 170 12.65 13.38 6.62
N LEU A 171 12.65 12.08 6.33
CA LEU A 171 12.75 11.04 7.36
C LEU A 171 14.14 11.02 8.01
N ARG A 172 15.23 11.14 7.23
CA ARG A 172 16.61 11.23 7.74
C ARG A 172 16.81 12.46 8.62
N ALA A 173 16.17 13.58 8.31
CA ALA A 173 16.19 14.78 9.17
C ALA A 173 15.51 14.56 10.53
N GLU A 174 14.58 13.61 10.62
CA GLU A 174 13.96 13.12 11.87
C GLU A 174 14.76 11.96 12.50
N GLY A 175 15.97 11.66 12.00
CA GLY A 175 16.87 10.64 12.54
C GLY A 175 16.64 9.21 12.07
N TRP A 176 15.85 9.00 11.01
CA TRP A 176 15.58 7.67 10.48
C TRP A 176 16.70 7.17 9.57
N GLU A 177 16.97 5.86 9.63
CA GLU A 177 17.69 5.17 8.57
C GLU A 177 16.71 4.91 7.41
N VAL A 178 17.07 5.38 6.21
CA VAL A 178 16.25 5.20 5.01
C VAL A 178 17.10 4.71 3.86
N ARG A 179 16.72 3.54 3.33
CA ARG A 179 17.27 2.98 2.09
C ARG A 179 16.37 3.35 0.92
N VAL A 180 16.92 4.10 -0.04
CA VAL A 180 16.31 4.21 -1.37
C VAL A 180 16.74 2.99 -2.18
N GLU A 181 15.78 2.21 -2.63
CA GLU A 181 15.99 0.90 -3.23
C GLU A 181 15.65 0.93 -4.73
N PRO A 182 16.64 0.75 -5.63
CA PRO A 182 16.36 0.62 -7.05
C PRO A 182 15.71 -0.74 -7.35
N PHE A 183 14.73 -0.76 -8.24
CA PHE A 183 14.13 -2.00 -8.75
C PHE A 183 13.66 -1.82 -10.20
N ASP A 184 13.38 -2.92 -10.90
CA ASP A 184 12.96 -2.89 -12.30
C ASP A 184 11.54 -2.31 -12.45
N GLU A 185 11.37 -1.30 -13.32
CA GLU A 185 10.08 -0.63 -13.61
C GLU A 185 9.00 -1.57 -14.19
N HIS A 186 9.38 -2.78 -14.59
CA HIS A 186 8.46 -3.86 -14.93
C HIS A 186 7.47 -4.15 -13.81
N PHE A 187 7.93 -4.06 -12.56
CA PHE A 187 7.10 -4.10 -11.37
C PHE A 187 6.51 -2.73 -11.12
N LEU A 188 5.21 -2.68 -10.84
CA LEU A 188 4.51 -1.42 -10.74
C LEU A 188 5.05 -0.56 -9.59
N HIS A 189 5.27 -1.19 -8.45
CA HIS A 189 5.80 -0.62 -7.22
C HIS A 189 6.62 -1.68 -6.47
N LEU A 190 7.39 -1.27 -5.46
CA LEU A 190 8.13 -2.17 -4.59
C LEU A 190 7.21 -3.17 -3.85
N ASP A 191 5.99 -2.76 -3.49
CA ASP A 191 5.00 -3.63 -2.83
C ASP A 191 4.48 -4.81 -3.68
N VAL A 192 4.83 -4.86 -4.97
CA VAL A 192 4.58 -6.02 -5.85
C VAL A 192 5.56 -7.16 -5.54
N ILE A 193 6.75 -6.83 -5.05
CA ILE A 193 7.85 -7.77 -4.84
C ILE A 193 8.35 -7.82 -3.39
N PHE A 194 7.90 -6.93 -2.51
CA PHE A 194 8.29 -6.90 -1.10
C PHE A 194 7.18 -6.29 -0.22
N CYS A 195 6.78 -6.98 0.85
CA CYS A 195 5.95 -6.40 1.92
C CYS A 195 6.34 -6.97 3.28
N MET A 196 6.21 -6.17 4.34
CA MET A 196 6.30 -6.66 5.72
C MET A 196 5.05 -7.48 6.08
N ALA A 197 5.24 -8.64 6.71
CA ALA A 197 4.16 -9.52 7.16
C ALA A 197 3.95 -9.43 8.68
N ALA A 198 5.04 -9.32 9.44
CA ALA A 198 5.07 -9.23 10.90
C ALA A 198 6.42 -8.63 11.36
N PRO A 199 6.59 -8.27 12.64
CA PRO A 199 7.88 -7.83 13.15
C PRO A 199 8.99 -8.85 12.82
N GLY A 200 10.02 -8.42 12.08
CA GLY A 200 11.13 -9.29 11.67
C GLY A 200 10.81 -10.29 10.54
N LEU A 201 9.64 -10.21 9.90
CA LEU A 201 9.24 -11.09 8.81
C LEU A 201 8.65 -10.29 7.64
N ALA A 202 9.22 -10.48 6.45
CA ALA A 202 8.71 -9.95 5.19
C ALA A 202 8.36 -11.09 4.23
N VAL A 203 7.52 -10.81 3.24
CA VAL A 203 7.36 -11.64 2.04
C VAL A 203 8.10 -10.93 0.90
N ALA A 204 8.85 -11.70 0.11
CA ALA A 204 9.72 -11.10 -0.90
C ALA A 204 9.95 -12.02 -2.10
N CYS A 205 10.00 -11.42 -3.28
CA CYS A 205 10.41 -12.08 -4.51
C CYS A 205 11.94 -12.08 -4.63
N LEU A 206 12.59 -13.06 -4.00
CA LEU A 206 14.06 -13.14 -3.96
C LEU A 206 14.70 -13.36 -5.33
N ASP A 207 13.93 -13.80 -6.33
CA ASP A 207 14.40 -13.98 -7.71
C ASP A 207 14.82 -12.65 -8.38
N VAL A 208 14.33 -11.50 -7.89
CA VAL A 208 14.46 -10.20 -8.57
C VAL A 208 14.89 -9.04 -7.67
N LEU A 209 14.78 -9.20 -6.34
CA LEU A 209 15.27 -8.18 -5.42
C LEU A 209 16.80 -8.13 -5.44
N ASP A 210 17.35 -6.92 -5.28
CA ASP A 210 18.79 -6.72 -5.12
C ASP A 210 19.31 -7.57 -3.94
N PRO A 211 20.36 -8.39 -4.15
CA PRO A 211 20.96 -9.16 -3.06
C PRO A 211 21.46 -8.27 -1.91
N GLY A 212 21.88 -7.03 -2.20
CA GLY A 212 22.26 -6.04 -1.20
C GLY A 212 21.08 -5.57 -0.34
N PHE A 213 19.88 -5.42 -0.93
CA PHE A 213 18.66 -5.14 -0.18
C PHE A 213 18.27 -6.30 0.73
N VAL A 214 18.32 -7.54 0.22
CA VAL A 214 18.03 -8.73 1.03
C VAL A 214 19.02 -8.86 2.19
N ALA A 215 20.31 -8.61 1.95
CA ALA A 215 21.34 -8.60 2.98
C ALA A 215 21.14 -7.46 4.00
N TRP A 216 20.72 -6.28 3.55
CA TRP A 216 20.40 -5.14 4.42
C TRP A 216 19.20 -5.44 5.33
N LEU A 217 18.13 -6.04 4.79
CA LEU A 217 16.99 -6.52 5.57
C LEU A 217 17.43 -7.55 6.63
N ALA A 218 18.25 -8.52 6.24
CA ALA A 218 18.78 -9.52 7.16
C ALA A 218 19.65 -8.89 8.26
N GLY A 219 20.48 -7.89 7.93
CA GLY A 219 21.27 -7.11 8.89
C GLY A 219 20.41 -6.37 9.92
N HIS A 220 19.17 -6.02 9.54
CA HIS A 220 18.16 -5.44 10.42
C HIS A 220 17.25 -6.47 11.11
N GLY A 221 17.58 -7.76 11.03
CA GLY A 221 16.82 -8.85 11.65
C GLY A 221 15.51 -9.19 10.94
N ILE A 222 15.38 -8.83 9.67
CA ILE A 222 14.18 -9.09 8.87
C ILE A 222 14.44 -10.29 7.96
N ARG A 223 13.76 -11.40 8.24
CA ARG A 223 13.78 -12.58 7.38
C ARG A 223 12.74 -12.44 6.27
N CYS A 224 13.11 -12.87 5.06
CA CYS A 224 12.21 -12.91 3.92
C CYS A 224 11.66 -14.32 3.71
N LEU A 225 10.34 -14.44 3.67
CA LEU A 225 9.64 -15.61 3.16
C LEU A 225 9.59 -15.51 1.62
N PRO A 226 10.17 -16.47 0.90
CA PRO A 226 10.30 -16.36 -0.55
C PRO A 226 8.95 -16.53 -1.25
N VAL A 227 8.67 -15.64 -2.19
CA VAL A 227 7.57 -15.72 -3.15
C VAL A 227 8.18 -15.90 -4.54
N PRO A 228 7.80 -16.93 -5.31
CA PRO A 228 8.31 -17.11 -6.66
C PRO A 228 7.93 -15.95 -7.58
N TYR A 229 8.78 -15.60 -8.54
CA TYR A 229 8.49 -14.54 -9.52
C TYR A 229 7.10 -14.64 -10.17
N ARG A 230 6.69 -15.86 -10.54
CA ARG A 230 5.36 -16.11 -11.13
C ARG A 230 4.23 -15.61 -10.24
N ASP A 231 4.33 -15.86 -8.95
CA ASP A 231 3.30 -15.51 -7.97
C ASP A 231 3.39 -14.01 -7.66
N ALA A 232 4.59 -13.42 -7.57
CA ALA A 232 4.78 -11.98 -7.45
C ALA A 232 4.14 -11.20 -8.61
N MET A 233 4.23 -11.71 -9.85
CA MET A 233 3.55 -11.13 -11.03
C MET A 233 2.03 -11.21 -10.97
N SER A 234 1.47 -11.99 -10.04
CA SER A 234 0.05 -12.05 -9.72
C SER A 234 -0.28 -11.35 -8.39
N LEU A 235 0.64 -10.48 -7.93
CA LEU A 235 0.61 -9.74 -6.66
C LEU A 235 0.72 -10.61 -5.42
N GLY A 236 1.46 -11.71 -5.53
CA GLY A 236 1.72 -12.64 -4.44
C GLY A 236 2.37 -11.97 -3.23
N CYS A 237 3.30 -11.02 -3.40
CA CYS A 237 3.90 -10.33 -2.27
C CYS A 237 3.00 -9.25 -1.66
N ASN A 238 1.97 -8.80 -2.37
CA ASN A 238 1.17 -7.66 -1.94
C ASN A 238 0.25 -8.10 -0.79
N ILE A 239 0.67 -7.86 0.44
CA ILE A 239 -0.05 -8.21 1.67
C ILE A 239 -0.11 -7.01 2.60
N LEU A 240 -1.08 -7.00 3.51
CA LEU A 240 -1.22 -5.97 4.53
C LEU A 240 -1.13 -6.60 5.92
N ALA A 241 -0.07 -6.30 6.68
CA ALA A 241 -0.03 -6.64 8.09
C ALA A 241 -1.05 -5.80 8.88
N LEU A 242 -1.81 -6.45 9.77
CA LEU A 242 -2.80 -5.78 10.64
C LEU A 242 -2.27 -5.59 12.07
N GLY A 243 -1.11 -6.17 12.39
CA GLY A 243 -0.57 -6.29 13.75
C GLY A 243 -1.08 -7.54 14.46
N ASP A 244 -0.58 -7.78 15.67
CA ASP A 244 -0.97 -8.91 16.54
C ASP A 244 -0.95 -10.29 15.84
N GLY A 245 0.00 -10.48 14.92
CA GLY A 245 0.15 -11.73 14.17
C GLY A 245 -0.92 -11.96 13.09
N GLN A 246 -1.64 -10.91 12.68
CA GLN A 246 -2.67 -10.98 11.63
C GLN A 246 -2.22 -10.29 10.34
N VAL A 247 -2.62 -10.86 9.21
CA VAL A 247 -2.28 -10.36 7.87
C VAL A 247 -3.44 -10.55 6.90
N VAL A 248 -3.63 -9.60 5.98
CA VAL A 248 -4.52 -9.74 4.83
C VAL A 248 -3.71 -10.14 3.60
N SER A 249 -4.14 -11.19 2.92
CA SER A 249 -3.57 -11.68 1.66
C SER A 249 -4.69 -12.05 0.69
N ALA A 250 -4.45 -12.08 -0.62
CA ALA A 250 -5.49 -12.51 -1.56
C ALA A 250 -5.84 -14.00 -1.36
N ARG A 251 -7.12 -14.37 -1.47
CA ARG A 251 -7.58 -15.77 -1.44
C ARG A 251 -6.85 -16.67 -2.44
N ALA A 252 -6.58 -16.14 -3.62
CA ALA A 252 -5.89 -16.85 -4.70
C ALA A 252 -4.41 -17.18 -4.36
N SER A 253 -3.78 -16.47 -3.42
CA SER A 253 -2.38 -16.66 -3.00
C SER A 253 -2.19 -17.88 -2.09
N THR A 254 -2.76 -19.02 -2.46
CA THR A 254 -2.89 -20.23 -1.62
C THR A 254 -1.56 -20.73 -1.03
N ALA A 255 -0.49 -20.79 -1.84
CA ALA A 255 0.84 -21.21 -1.39
C ALA A 255 1.43 -20.25 -0.35
N LEU A 256 1.35 -18.95 -0.60
CA LEU A 256 1.79 -17.93 0.36
C LEU A 256 0.94 -17.99 1.63
N ASN A 257 -0.39 -18.11 1.52
CA ASN A 257 -1.28 -18.15 2.67
C ASN A 257 -0.98 -19.37 3.55
N ALA A 258 -0.63 -20.51 2.96
CA ALA A 258 -0.16 -21.68 3.71
C ALA A 258 1.17 -21.40 4.41
N ALA A 259 2.12 -20.75 3.74
CA ALA A 259 3.42 -20.41 4.30
C ALA A 259 3.32 -19.40 5.46
N LEU A 260 2.50 -18.35 5.32
CA LEU A 260 2.21 -17.38 6.39
C LEU A 260 1.55 -18.04 7.60
N ARG A 261 0.60 -18.97 7.40
CA ARG A 261 0.00 -19.75 8.49
C ARG A 261 1.03 -20.67 9.18
N ALA A 262 1.99 -21.22 8.43
CA ALA A 262 3.08 -22.02 9.00
C ALA A 262 4.05 -21.18 9.85
N GLU A 263 4.16 -19.88 9.58
CA GLU A 263 4.86 -18.90 10.42
C GLU A 263 4.06 -18.50 11.67
N GLY A 264 2.86 -19.08 11.87
CA GLY A 264 1.98 -18.81 13.00
C GLY A 264 1.08 -17.59 12.83
N LEU A 265 1.01 -17.00 11.62
CA LEU A 265 0.15 -15.84 11.36
C LEU A 265 -1.29 -16.27 11.10
N THR A 266 -2.23 -15.44 11.57
CA THR A 266 -3.63 -15.52 11.16
C THR A 266 -3.80 -14.80 9.83
N VAL A 267 -4.07 -15.55 8.77
CA VAL A 267 -4.30 -15.00 7.44
C VAL A 267 -5.79 -14.80 7.19
N LEU A 268 -6.19 -13.54 6.97
CA LEU A 268 -7.50 -13.13 6.48
C LEU A 268 -7.42 -13.00 4.96
N ASP A 269 -8.11 -13.87 4.24
CA ASP A 269 -7.92 -14.04 2.79
C ASP A 269 -9.15 -13.73 1.95
N PRO A 270 -9.55 -12.45 1.81
CA PRO A 270 -10.71 -12.05 1.02
C PRO A 270 -10.53 -12.39 -0.46
N GLU A 271 -11.65 -12.64 -1.13
CA GLU A 271 -11.68 -12.74 -2.60
C GLU A 271 -11.55 -11.34 -3.21
N ILE A 272 -10.44 -11.09 -3.92
CA ILE A 272 -10.11 -9.79 -4.52
C ILE A 272 -9.51 -9.93 -5.93
N THR A 273 -9.73 -11.06 -6.60
CA THR A 273 -9.10 -11.36 -7.90
C THR A 273 -9.40 -10.30 -8.97
N LEU A 274 -10.54 -9.62 -8.92
CA LEU A 274 -10.88 -8.58 -9.90
C LEU A 274 -10.01 -7.32 -9.73
N PHE A 275 -9.47 -7.08 -8.54
CA PHE A 275 -8.49 -6.02 -8.27
C PHE A 275 -7.07 -6.47 -8.59
N THR A 276 -6.71 -7.74 -8.30
CA THR A 276 -5.37 -8.26 -8.63
C THR A 276 -5.15 -8.34 -10.14
N LEU A 277 -6.17 -8.74 -10.91
CA LEU A 277 -6.19 -8.63 -12.38
C LEU A 277 -6.10 -7.17 -12.88
N GLY A 278 -6.47 -6.24 -12.01
CA GLY A 278 -6.33 -4.80 -12.17
C GLY A 278 -4.97 -4.23 -11.74
N GLY A 279 -4.06 -5.09 -11.27
CA GLY A 279 -2.72 -4.73 -10.83
C GLY A 279 -2.62 -4.18 -9.41
N GLY A 280 -3.60 -4.40 -8.51
CA GLY A 280 -3.44 -4.08 -7.08
C GLY A 280 -3.93 -5.19 -6.13
N GLY A 281 -3.25 -5.36 -5.00
CA GLY A 281 -3.60 -6.30 -3.93
C GLY A 281 -4.11 -5.58 -2.66
N PRO A 282 -4.20 -6.27 -1.51
CA PRO A 282 -4.61 -5.69 -0.23
C PRO A 282 -3.81 -4.45 0.18
N HIS A 283 -2.49 -4.43 -0.05
CA HIS A 283 -1.66 -3.29 0.31
C HIS A 283 -1.97 -2.07 -0.56
N CYS A 284 -2.17 -2.28 -1.87
CA CYS A 284 -2.53 -1.21 -2.82
C CYS A 284 -3.94 -0.65 -2.54
N LEU A 285 -4.89 -1.51 -2.16
CA LEU A 285 -6.29 -1.16 -1.92
C LEU A 285 -6.53 -0.43 -0.58
N THR A 286 -5.47 -0.17 0.20
CA THR A 286 -5.58 0.36 1.56
C THR A 286 -4.56 1.45 1.84
N CYS A 287 -4.96 2.45 2.62
CA CYS A 287 -4.06 3.46 3.18
C CYS A 287 -4.21 3.46 4.71
N PRO A 288 -3.29 2.83 5.47
CA PRO A 288 -3.21 2.95 6.92
C PRO A 288 -3.17 4.42 7.35
N LEU A 289 -4.12 4.83 8.19
CA LEU A 289 -4.21 6.17 8.76
C LEU A 289 -3.62 6.22 10.19
N SER A 290 -3.81 5.15 10.96
CA SER A 290 -3.24 5.04 12.29
C SER A 290 -2.84 3.61 12.60
N ARG A 291 -1.61 3.45 13.12
CA ARG A 291 -1.14 2.23 13.77
C ARG A 291 -0.61 2.54 15.16
N GLU A 292 -0.66 1.57 16.06
CA GLU A 292 0.14 1.62 17.28
C GLU A 292 1.64 1.63 16.95
N ALA A 293 2.42 2.30 17.79
CA ALA A 293 3.86 2.45 17.64
C ALA A 293 4.60 1.11 17.78
#